data_AF-A0AB39KQZ7-F1
#
_entry.id   AF-A0AB39KQZ7-F1
#
_cell.length_a   1.000
_cell.length_b   1.000
_cell.length_c   1.000
_cell.angle_alpha   90.00
_cell.angle_beta   90.00
_cell.angle_gamma   90.00
#
_symmetry.space_group_name_H-M   'P 1'
#
loop_
_entity.id
_entity.type
_entity.pdbx_description
1 polymer ?
#
loop_
_entity_poly.entity_id
_entity_poly.type
_entity_poly.pdbx_seq_one_letter_code
_entity_poly.pdbx_strand_id
1 'polypeptide(L)' 'MDEPVEPRRGRGDALNELLREDLELQGVTELQDRIATLETEIARTRLHLEKKQAGRAAADALFGGFRDD' A
#
# COMPACT_ATOMS: atom_id res chain seq x y z
N MET A 1 26.13 -26.84 -2.23
CA MET A 1 26.35 -25.38 -2.24
C MET A 1 25.29 -24.80 -1.33
N ASP A 2 25.66 -24.01 -0.32
CA ASP A 2 24.69 -23.19 0.39
C ASP A 2 24.25 -22.09 -0.58
N GLU A 3 22.99 -22.11 -0.96
CA GLU A 3 22.40 -21.06 -1.77
C GLU A 3 22.26 -19.81 -0.89
N PRO A 4 22.78 -18.64 -1.31
CA PRO A 4 22.71 -17.44 -0.50
C PRO A 4 21.24 -17.07 -0.26
N VAL A 5 20.86 -16.97 1.02
CA VAL A 5 19.52 -16.53 1.42
C VAL A 5 19.33 -15.09 0.95
N GLU A 6 18.40 -14.87 0.02
CA GLU A 6 18.11 -13.51 -0.43
C GLU A 6 17.60 -12.65 0.75
N PRO A 7 18.07 -11.38 0.84
CA PRO A 7 17.61 -10.48 1.88
C PRO A 7 16.10 -10.26 1.77
N ARG A 8 15.39 -10.37 2.90
CA ARG A 8 13.93 -10.15 2.95
C ARG A 8 13.60 -8.74 2.50
N ARG A 9 12.77 -8.61 1.47
CA ARG A 9 12.20 -7.33 1.03
C ARG A 9 11.44 -6.66 2.18
N GLY A 10 11.76 -5.40 2.44
CA GLY A 10 11.09 -4.54 3.41
C GLY A 10 9.69 -4.14 2.95
N ARG A 11 8.85 -3.73 3.91
CA ARG A 11 7.52 -3.19 3.60
C ARG A 11 7.66 -1.89 2.81
N GLY A 12 7.06 -1.83 1.62
CA GLY A 12 7.10 -0.66 0.74
C GLY A 12 8.21 -0.72 -0.31
N ASP A 13 9.14 -1.67 -0.25
CA ASP A 13 10.23 -1.78 -1.21
C ASP A 13 9.72 -1.98 -2.65
N ALA A 14 8.69 -2.80 -2.84
CA ALA A 14 8.07 -3.01 -4.14
C ALA A 14 7.46 -1.72 -4.74
N LEU A 15 6.84 -0.86 -3.91
CA LEU A 15 6.31 0.42 -4.39
C LEU A 15 7.44 1.39 -4.73
N ASN A 16 8.51 1.41 -3.92
CA ASN A 16 9.68 2.23 -4.19
C ASN A 16 10.43 1.80 -5.45
N GLU A 17 10.52 0.48 -5.72
CA GLU A 17 11.06 -0.06 -6.96
C GLU A 17 10.20 0.36 -8.16
N LEU A 18 8.88 0.18 -8.08
CA LEU A 18 7.95 0.59 -9.13
C LEU A 18 8.09 2.08 -9.50
N LEU A 19 8.23 2.95 -8.51
CA LEU A 19 8.39 4.40 -8.71
C LEU A 19 9.71 4.81 -9.37
N ARG A 20 10.71 3.91 -9.41
CA ARG A 20 12.00 4.15 -10.08
C ARG A 20 12.04 3.65 -11.52
N GLU A 21 11.01 2.95 -11.97
CA GLU A 21 10.94 2.48 -13.36
C GLU A 21 10.85 3.66 -14.33
N ASP A 22 11.64 3.60 -15.40
CA ASP A 22 11.62 4.59 -16.47
C ASP A 22 10.41 4.36 -17.39
N LEU A 23 9.46 5.29 -17.35
CA LEU A 23 8.23 5.22 -18.14
C LEU A 23 8.46 5.50 -19.63
N GLU A 24 9.58 6.14 -20.02
CA GLU A 24 9.88 6.39 -21.44
C GLU A 24 10.16 5.09 -22.21
N LEU A 25 10.53 4.03 -21.49
CA LEU A 25 10.74 2.69 -22.07
C LEU A 25 9.45 1.90 -22.26
N GLN A 26 8.31 2.38 -21.72
CA GLN A 26 7.03 1.70 -21.78
C GLN A 26 6.17 2.21 -22.94
N GLY A 27 5.55 1.30 -23.68
CA GLY A 27 4.59 1.62 -24.73
C GLY A 27 3.24 2.11 -24.20
N VAL A 28 2.40 2.66 -25.08
CA VAL A 28 1.07 3.19 -24.70
C VAL A 28 0.19 2.14 -24.01
N THR A 29 0.11 0.92 -24.56
CA THR A 29 -0.68 -0.17 -23.96
C THR A 29 -0.15 -0.58 -22.59
N GLU A 30 1.18 -0.67 -22.44
CA GLU A 30 1.81 -1.02 -21.16
C GLU A 30 1.52 0.03 -20.09
N LEU A 31 1.56 1.31 -20.46
CA LEU A 31 1.19 2.41 -19.57
C LEU A 31 -0.30 2.38 -19.19
N GLN A 32 -1.19 2.04 -20.13
CA GLN A 32 -2.62 1.87 -19.85
C GLN A 32 -2.88 0.72 -18.87
N ASP A 33 -2.26 -0.43 -19.08
CA ASP A 33 -2.38 -1.61 -18.21
C ASP A 33 -1.80 -1.33 -16.81
N ARG A 34 -0.67 -0.62 -16.76
CA ARG A 34 -0.06 -0.16 -15.51
C ARG A 34 -1.00 0.75 -14.74
N ILE A 35 -1.63 1.72 -15.41
CA ILE A 35 -2.62 2.62 -14.77
C ILE A 35 -3.79 1.82 -14.20
N ALA A 36 -4.41 0.94 -14.99
CA ALA A 36 -5.55 0.14 -14.54
C ALA A 36 -5.21 -0.72 -13.31
N THR A 37 -4.00 -1.28 -13.28
CA THR A 37 -3.47 -2.04 -12.14
C THR A 37 -3.32 -1.15 -10.90
N LEU A 38 -2.73 0.04 -11.06
CA LEU A 38 -2.51 0.96 -9.95
C LEU A 38 -3.81 1.52 -9.39
N GLU A 39 -4.80 1.82 -10.23
CA GLU A 39 -6.12 2.27 -9.79
C GLU A 39 -6.84 1.20 -8.96
N THR A 40 -6.72 -0.07 -9.37
CA THR A 40 -7.25 -1.21 -8.61
C THR A 40 -6.59 -1.31 -7.24
N GLU A 41 -5.26 -1.18 -7.15
CA GLU A 41 -4.55 -1.22 -5.88
C GLU A 41 -4.86 0.00 -4.99
N ILE A 42 -5.08 1.18 -5.59
CA ILE A 42 -5.55 2.38 -4.87
C ILE A 42 -6.92 2.10 -4.24
N ALA A 43 -7.86 1.53 -4.98
CA ALA A 43 -9.18 1.19 -4.46
C ALA A 43 -9.08 0.20 -3.29
N ARG A 44 -8.26 -0.84 -3.44
CA ARG A 44 -7.99 -1.81 -2.37
C ARG A 44 -7.37 -1.16 -1.13
N THR A 45 -6.38 -0.28 -1.31
CA THR A 45 -5.72 0.45 -0.23
C THR A 45 -6.70 1.35 0.52
N ARG A 46 -7.56 2.08 -0.21
CA ARG A 46 -8.61 2.92 0.37
C ARG A 46 -9.59 2.11 1.22
N LEU A 47 -10.07 0.97 0.72
CA LEU A 47 -10.95 0.07 1.47
C LEU A 47 -10.33 -0.39 2.80
N HIS A 48 -9.04 -0.73 2.79
CA HIS A 48 -8.35 -1.12 4.02
C HIS A 48 -8.12 0.07 4.97
N LEU A 49 -7.85 1.26 4.44
CA LEU A 49 -7.73 2.48 5.23
C LEU A 49 -9.04 2.81 5.94
N GLU A 50 -10.16 2.80 5.23
CA GLU A 50 -11.50 3.05 5.79
C GLU A 50 -11.82 2.08 6.93
N LYS A 51 -11.56 0.77 6.73
CA LYS A 51 -11.75 -0.24 7.79
C LYS A 51 -10.93 0.07 9.04
N LYS A 52 -9.67 0.50 8.87
CA LYS A 52 -8.80 0.87 10.00
C LYS A 52 -9.27 2.13 10.69
N GLN A 53 -9.71 3.14 9.93
CA GLN A 53 -10.25 4.38 10.48
C GLN A 53 -11.54 4.14 11.26
N ALA A 54 -12.45 3.32 10.74
CA ALA A 54 -13.67 2.93 11.43
C ALA A 54 -13.36 2.18 12.73
N GLY A 55 -12.40 1.24 12.71
CA GLY A 55 -11.95 0.55 13.92
C GLY A 55 -11.33 1.50 14.95
N ARG A 56 -10.55 2.50 14.49
CA ARG A 56 -9.98 3.53 15.37
C ARG A 56 -11.07 4.40 16.01
N ALA A 57 -12.01 4.90 15.21
CA ALA A 57 -13.13 5.71 15.70
C ALA A 57 -13.98 4.95 16.74
N ALA A 58 -14.24 3.66 16.49
CA ALA A 58 -14.93 2.81 17.47
C ALA A 58 -14.13 2.65 18.77
N ALA A 59 -12.81 2.45 18.69
CA ALA A 59 -11.96 2.39 19.87
C ALA A 59 -11.91 3.73 20.63
N ASP A 60 -11.79 4.84 19.92
CA ASP A 60 -11.79 6.18 20.53
C ASP A 60 -13.15 6.47 21.22
N ALA A 61 -14.28 6.01 20.67
CA ALA A 61 -15.58 6.14 21.32
C ALA A 61 -15.69 5.28 22.61
N LEU A 62 -15.05 4.11 22.66
CA LEU A 62 -15.07 3.21 23.81
C LEU A 62 -14.07 3.61 24.91
N PHE A 63 -12.93 4.19 24.54
CA PHE A 63 -11.79 4.40 25.44
C PHE A 63 -11.30 5.85 25.55
N GLY A 64 -11.71 6.73 24.64
CA GLY A 64 -11.32 8.15 24.62
C GLY A 64 -12.03 8.99 25.69
N GLY A 65 -13.28 8.66 26.03
CA GLY A 65 -14.04 9.35 27.08
C GLY A 65 -13.58 9.07 28.52
N PHE A 66 -12.60 8.18 28.73
CA PHE A 66 -12.09 7.83 30.05
C PHE A 66 -10.95 8.75 30.55
N ARG A 67 -10.47 9.70 29.73
CA ARG A 67 -9.28 10.52 30.05
C ARG A 67 -9.53 11.98 30.41
N ASP A 68 -10.79 12.43 30.45
CA ASP A 68 -11.13 13.85 30.65
C ASP A 68 -11.81 14.19 32.01
N ASP A 69 -11.70 13.32 33.04
CA ASP A 69 -12.11 13.61 34.43
C ASP A 69 -10.91 13.72 35.40
#